data_AF-A0A2N3BQU1-F1
#
_entry.id   AF-A0A2N3BQU1-F1
#
_cell.length_a   1.000
_cell.length_b   1.000
_cell.length_c   1.000
_cell.angle_alpha   90.00
_cell.angle_beta   90.00
_cell.angle_gamma   90.00
#
_symmetry.space_group_name_H-M   'P 1'
#
loop_
_entity.id
_entity.type
_entity.pdbx_description
1 polymer ?
#
loop_
_entity_poly.entity_id
_entity_poly.type
_entity_poly.pdbx_seq_one_letter_code
_entity_poly.pdbx_strand_id
1 'polypeptide(L)'
;MSDLLGGRFYPAAGLRAAALRAALGRPVDRLVITLKPYDALFLSSWRHFAVDRPIEPFAEYAPAMSGFLGGWVDTVAALRDGLEATSVTILTSRGQPDEVLTHLAPDASPPAPVRPAPMPRVTDSAVAMAQRHFRQGARFAPGQRDRLLAFHAHQPQSPSVHGFAGLPLADLRGRYIADLDTLARLPWVDMVGSALLPAMAAE
;
A
#
# COMPACT_ATOMS: atom_id res chain seq x y z
N MET A 1 16.18 -0.77 9.68
CA MET A 1 15.23 -1.60 8.92
C MET A 1 13.97 -0.77 8.67
N SER A 2 13.27 -0.92 7.54
CA SER A 2 11.98 -0.21 7.36
C SER A 2 10.98 -0.71 8.41
N ASP A 3 10.26 0.17 9.09
CA ASP A 3 9.29 -0.17 10.14
C ASP A 3 8.33 -1.28 9.70
N LEU A 4 7.84 -1.19 8.46
CA LEU A 4 6.89 -2.15 7.90
C LEU A 4 7.49 -3.54 7.69
N LEU A 5 8.80 -3.63 7.39
CA LEU A 5 9.49 -4.93 7.30
C LEU A 5 9.72 -5.55 8.68
N GLY A 6 9.79 -4.72 9.72
CA GLY A 6 9.92 -5.14 11.11
C GLY A 6 8.58 -5.36 11.82
N GLY A 7 7.46 -5.45 11.10
CA GLY A 7 6.15 -5.69 11.71
C GLY A 7 5.52 -4.49 12.42
N ARG A 8 5.98 -3.26 12.16
CA ARG A 8 5.34 -2.03 12.69
C ARG A 8 4.55 -1.34 11.59
N PHE A 9 3.24 -1.28 11.75
CA PHE A 9 2.35 -0.77 10.72
C PHE A 9 2.22 0.76 10.81
N TYR A 10 2.94 1.48 9.94
CA TYR A 10 2.94 2.95 9.81
C TYR A 10 2.93 3.73 11.15
N PRO A 11 3.87 3.49 12.08
CA PRO A 11 3.82 4.06 13.43
C PRO A 11 3.93 5.60 13.47
N ALA A 12 4.46 6.21 12.41
CA ALA A 12 4.62 7.66 12.30
C ALA A 12 3.52 8.34 11.45
N ALA A 13 2.43 7.63 11.11
CA ALA A 13 1.37 8.16 10.23
C ALA A 13 0.80 9.49 10.75
N GLY A 14 0.40 9.54 12.03
CA GLY A 14 -0.17 10.76 12.63
C GLY A 14 0.81 11.92 12.68
N LEU A 15 2.07 11.68 13.04
CA LEU A 15 3.11 12.72 13.05
C LEU A 15 3.35 13.31 11.66
N ARG A 16 3.40 12.46 10.63
CA ARG A 16 3.57 12.91 9.25
C ARG A 16 2.35 13.65 8.72
N ALA A 17 1.15 13.20 9.09
CA ALA A 17 -0.11 13.88 8.79
C ALA A 17 -0.15 15.29 9.41
N ALA A 18 0.19 15.42 10.70
CA ALA A 18 0.24 16.71 11.38
C ALA A 18 1.28 17.66 10.76
N ALA A 19 2.46 17.14 10.38
CA ALA A 19 3.47 17.91 9.69
C ALA A 19 2.99 18.41 8.31
N LEU A 20 2.29 17.56 7.56
CA LEU A 20 1.69 17.96 6.28
C LEU A 20 0.61 19.04 6.47
N ARG A 21 -0.29 18.88 7.44
CA ARG A 21 -1.29 19.89 7.79
C ARG A 21 -0.63 21.23 8.15
N ALA A 22 0.42 21.21 8.97
CA ALA A 22 1.17 22.40 9.33
C ALA A 22 1.78 23.09 8.10
N ALA A 23 2.34 22.33 7.16
CA ALA A 23 2.87 22.87 5.91
C ALA A 23 1.79 23.44 4.98
N LEU A 24 0.57 22.89 5.00
CA LEU A 24 -0.58 23.43 4.28
C LEU A 24 -1.17 24.70 4.93
N GLY A 25 -0.87 24.93 6.22
CA GLY A 25 -1.39 26.05 7.00
C GLY A 25 -2.88 25.94 7.37
N ARG A 26 -3.52 24.79 7.11
CA ARG A 26 -4.94 24.56 7.38
C ARG A 26 -5.28 23.06 7.49
N PRO A 27 -6.40 22.70 8.14
CA PRO A 27 -7.00 21.36 8.04
C PRO A 27 -7.34 20.97 6.61
N VAL A 28 -7.51 19.67 6.35
CA VAL A 28 -7.99 19.17 5.06
C VAL A 28 -9.48 18.84 5.16
N ASP A 29 -10.28 19.15 4.14
CA ASP A 29 -11.70 18.80 4.17
C ASP A 29 -11.90 17.29 3.94
N ARG A 30 -11.17 16.73 2.97
CA ARG A 30 -11.35 15.35 2.49
C ARG A 30 -10.01 14.63 2.41
N LEU A 31 -10.01 13.40 2.90
CA LEU A 31 -8.89 12.47 2.80
C LEU A 31 -9.34 11.23 2.03
N VAL A 32 -8.71 10.96 0.87
CA VAL A 32 -8.98 9.75 0.08
C VAL A 32 -7.81 8.79 0.23
N ILE A 33 -8.08 7.55 0.65
CA ILE A 33 -7.05 6.53 0.87
C ILE A 33 -7.45 5.23 0.17
N THR A 34 -6.53 4.65 -0.60
CA THR A 34 -6.68 3.28 -1.10
C THR A 34 -6.02 2.30 -0.13
N LEU A 35 -6.80 1.36 0.41
CA LEU A 35 -6.28 0.29 1.24
C LEU A 35 -5.91 -0.92 0.40
N LYS A 36 -4.96 -1.70 0.92
CA LYS A 36 -4.55 -2.98 0.33
C LYS A 36 -4.68 -4.08 1.38
N PRO A 37 -5.06 -5.30 0.97
CA PRO A 37 -4.91 -6.48 1.81
C PRO A 37 -3.50 -6.59 2.37
N TYR A 38 -3.36 -7.01 3.63
CA TYR A 38 -2.08 -7.05 4.33
C TYR A 38 -1.04 -7.93 3.62
N ASP A 39 -1.45 -9.11 3.16
CA ASP A 39 -0.61 -10.04 2.40
C ASP A 39 -0.03 -9.37 1.13
N ALA A 40 -0.88 -8.68 0.38
CA ALA A 40 -0.47 -7.94 -0.81
C ALA A 40 0.40 -6.72 -0.48
N LEU A 41 0.07 -5.98 0.58
CA LEU A 41 0.83 -4.80 1.02
C LEU A 41 2.25 -5.18 1.43
N PHE A 42 2.40 -6.16 2.32
CA PHE A 42 3.70 -6.58 2.84
C PHE A 42 4.62 -7.09 1.75
N LEU A 43 4.12 -7.99 0.89
CA LEU A 43 4.88 -8.50 -0.23
C LEU A 43 5.26 -7.38 -1.21
N SER A 44 4.32 -6.49 -1.55
CA SER A 44 4.62 -5.37 -2.45
C SER A 44 5.67 -4.43 -1.84
N SER A 45 5.63 -4.19 -0.53
CA SER A 45 6.58 -3.32 0.17
C SER A 45 7.98 -3.92 0.20
N TRP A 46 8.12 -5.21 0.53
CA TRP A 46 9.39 -5.91 0.43
C TRP A 46 9.97 -5.85 -0.98
N ARG A 47 9.15 -6.10 -2.02
CA ARG A 47 9.59 -6.00 -3.43
C ARG A 47 10.15 -4.63 -3.77
N HIS A 48 9.53 -3.54 -3.30
CA HIS A 48 10.05 -2.18 -3.53
C HIS A 48 11.42 -1.97 -2.86
N PHE A 49 11.59 -2.42 -1.62
CA PHE A 49 12.92 -2.36 -0.99
C PHE A 49 13.94 -3.25 -1.70
N ALA A 50 13.54 -4.43 -2.16
CA ALA A 50 14.40 -5.39 -2.81
C ALA A 50 14.84 -4.98 -4.22
N VAL A 51 14.20 -4.01 -4.86
CA VAL A 51 14.73 -3.47 -6.13
C VAL A 51 15.66 -2.28 -5.93
N ASP A 52 15.62 -1.64 -4.77
CA ASP A 52 16.43 -0.46 -4.46
C ASP A 52 17.71 -0.77 -3.70
N ARG A 53 17.78 -1.90 -2.98
CA ARG A 53 18.96 -2.29 -2.18
C ARG A 53 19.10 -3.80 -1.99
N PRO A 54 20.30 -4.30 -1.66
CA PRO A 54 20.45 -5.67 -1.16
C PRO A 54 19.59 -5.87 0.10
N ILE A 55 18.86 -6.98 0.15
CA ILE A 55 17.99 -7.34 1.26
C ILE A 55 17.81 -8.86 1.32
N GLU A 56 17.49 -9.38 2.51
CA GLU A 56 17.25 -10.81 2.68
C GLU A 56 15.97 -11.28 1.94
N PRO A 57 15.86 -12.59 1.66
CA PRO A 57 14.64 -13.18 1.12
C PRO A 57 13.40 -12.83 1.95
N PHE A 58 12.24 -12.75 1.29
CA PHE A 58 10.98 -12.38 1.97
C PHE A 58 10.66 -13.26 3.19
N ALA A 59 11.02 -14.55 3.13
CA ALA A 59 10.79 -15.51 4.21
C ALA A 59 11.39 -15.08 5.56
N GLU A 60 12.50 -14.33 5.54
CA GLU A 60 13.14 -13.82 6.77
C GLU A 60 12.32 -12.71 7.45
N TYR A 61 11.46 -12.02 6.70
CA TYR A 61 10.60 -10.93 7.22
C TYR A 61 9.17 -11.40 7.50
N ALA A 62 8.73 -12.49 6.86
CA ALA A 62 7.35 -12.96 6.92
C ALA A 62 6.83 -13.19 8.36
N PRO A 63 7.60 -13.76 9.32
CA PRO A 63 7.13 -13.95 10.69
C PRO A 63 6.84 -12.63 11.42
N ALA A 64 7.71 -11.63 11.27
CA ALA A 64 7.50 -10.32 11.86
C ALA A 64 6.30 -9.60 11.23
N MET A 65 6.13 -9.75 9.91
CA MET A 65 4.99 -9.20 9.18
C MET A 65 3.67 -9.90 9.49
N SER A 66 3.65 -11.17 9.87
CA SER A 66 2.42 -11.84 10.31
C SER A 66 2.01 -11.42 11.71
N GLY A 67 2.97 -11.18 12.62
CA GLY A 67 2.73 -10.74 14.00
C GLY A 67 2.70 -9.22 14.17
N PHE A 68 2.37 -8.46 13.12
CA PHE A 68 2.54 -7.02 13.11
C PHE A 68 1.62 -6.27 14.08
N LEU A 69 2.15 -5.16 14.63
CA LEU A 69 1.44 -4.26 15.54
C LEU A 69 0.83 -3.06 14.77
N GLY A 70 -0.34 -2.61 15.24
CA GLY A 70 -1.16 -1.59 14.59
C GLY A 70 -1.93 -2.16 13.40
N GLY A 71 -2.58 -1.31 12.60
CA GLY A 71 -3.30 -1.76 11.41
C GLY A 71 -3.93 -0.60 10.66
N TRP A 72 -4.83 -0.91 9.73
CA TRP A 72 -5.52 0.09 8.93
C TRP A 72 -6.45 0.96 9.76
N VAL A 73 -7.15 0.38 10.75
CA VAL A 73 -8.02 1.16 11.65
C VAL A 73 -7.21 2.26 12.34
N ASP A 74 -6.12 1.90 13.02
CA ASP A 74 -5.25 2.85 13.72
C ASP A 74 -4.60 3.84 12.76
N THR A 75 -4.16 3.38 11.59
CA THR A 75 -3.49 4.23 10.60
C THR A 75 -4.43 5.27 10.03
N VAL A 76 -5.66 4.87 9.66
CA VAL A 76 -6.66 5.78 9.11
C VAL A 76 -7.09 6.80 10.15
N ALA A 77 -7.34 6.38 11.40
CA ALA A 77 -7.63 7.29 12.51
C ALA A 77 -6.47 8.29 12.72
N ALA A 78 -5.23 7.81 12.79
CA ALA A 78 -4.06 8.67 12.97
C ALA A 78 -3.87 9.67 11.82
N LEU A 79 -4.13 9.27 10.57
CA LEU A 79 -4.07 10.18 9.42
C LEU A 79 -5.19 11.21 9.48
N ARG A 80 -6.43 10.79 9.77
CA ARG A 80 -7.59 11.68 9.93
C ARG A 80 -7.34 12.72 11.01
N ASP A 81 -6.90 12.30 12.19
CA ASP A 81 -6.68 13.18 13.32
C ASP A 81 -5.48 14.11 13.08
N GLY A 82 -4.38 13.59 12.54
CA GLY A 82 -3.21 14.40 12.21
C GLY A 82 -3.51 15.48 11.15
N LEU A 83 -4.31 15.15 10.14
CA LEU A 83 -4.73 16.10 9.11
C LEU A 83 -5.91 16.98 9.52
N GLU A 84 -6.57 16.67 10.64
CA GLU A 84 -7.88 17.23 11.02
C GLU A 84 -8.91 17.08 9.89
N ALA A 85 -8.95 15.90 9.26
CA ALA A 85 -9.85 15.64 8.14
C ALA A 85 -11.32 15.55 8.59
N THR A 86 -12.20 16.27 7.89
CA THR A 86 -13.65 16.24 8.15
C THR A 86 -14.26 14.92 7.68
N SER A 87 -13.87 14.43 6.51
CA SER A 87 -14.34 13.15 5.97
C SER A 87 -13.20 12.34 5.36
N VAL A 88 -13.33 11.02 5.44
CA VAL A 88 -12.38 10.06 4.86
C VAL A 88 -13.10 9.15 3.88
N THR A 89 -12.63 9.06 2.64
CA THR A 89 -13.09 8.07 1.66
C THR A 89 -12.06 6.96 1.53
N ILE A 90 -12.51 5.72 1.74
CA ILE A 90 -11.68 4.53 1.66
C ILE A 90 -12.01 3.76 0.39
N LEU A 91 -11.00 3.60 -0.46
CA LEU A 91 -11.08 2.80 -1.68
C LEU A 91 -10.51 1.40 -1.39
N THR A 92 -11.33 0.36 -1.53
CA THR A 92 -10.92 -1.04 -1.30
C THR A 92 -10.16 -1.65 -2.48
N SER A 93 -10.15 -0.96 -3.62
CA SER A 93 -9.37 -1.26 -4.80
C SER A 93 -8.76 0.02 -5.35
N ARG A 94 -7.67 -0.11 -6.12
CA ARG A 94 -7.06 1.04 -6.79
C ARG A 94 -7.92 1.42 -7.99
N GLY A 95 -8.66 2.51 -7.86
CA GLY A 95 -9.39 3.14 -8.96
C GLY A 95 -8.47 3.79 -9.99
N GLN A 96 -9.05 4.17 -11.13
CA GLN A 96 -8.34 4.99 -12.11
C GLN A 96 -8.05 6.39 -11.52
N PRO A 97 -7.00 7.10 -11.96
CA PRO A 97 -6.69 8.44 -11.43
C PRO A 97 -7.88 9.40 -11.46
N ASP A 98 -8.71 9.33 -12.49
CA ASP A 98 -9.91 10.18 -12.62
C ASP A 98 -10.96 9.84 -11.55
N GLU A 99 -11.16 8.56 -11.24
CA GLU A 99 -12.08 8.09 -10.21
C GLU A 99 -11.60 8.52 -8.81
N VAL A 100 -10.30 8.41 -8.53
CA VAL A 100 -9.72 8.92 -7.29
C VAL A 100 -9.95 10.43 -7.15
N LEU A 101 -9.81 11.17 -8.25
CA LEU A 101 -10.01 12.61 -8.28
C LEU A 101 -11.47 13.00 -7.99
N THR A 102 -12.45 12.24 -8.49
CA THR A 102 -13.87 12.52 -8.22
C THR A 102 -14.22 12.36 -6.74
N HIS A 103 -13.53 11.49 -6.00
CA HIS A 103 -13.72 11.40 -4.54
C HIS A 103 -13.03 12.55 -3.80
N LEU A 104 -11.86 12.97 -4.28
CA LEU A 104 -11.06 14.01 -3.64
C LEU A 104 -11.67 15.41 -3.83
N ALA A 105 -12.14 15.71 -5.03
CA ALA A 105 -12.66 17.03 -5.41
C ALA A 105 -13.82 16.86 -6.41
N PRO A 106 -15.02 16.45 -5.95
CA PRO A 106 -16.16 16.17 -6.84
C PRO A 106 -16.62 17.40 -7.62
N ASP A 107 -16.45 18.59 -7.04
CA ASP A 107 -16.84 19.86 -7.65
C ASP A 107 -15.75 20.44 -8.56
N ALA A 108 -14.56 19.82 -8.58
CA ALA A 108 -13.47 20.24 -9.45
C ALA A 108 -13.62 19.58 -10.82
N SER A 109 -13.69 20.40 -11.86
CA SER A 109 -13.57 19.96 -13.25
C SER A 109 -12.26 20.48 -13.82
N PRO A 110 -11.11 19.83 -13.52
CA PRO A 110 -9.84 20.29 -14.07
C PRO A 110 -9.85 20.07 -15.59
N PRO A 111 -9.56 21.09 -16.40
CA PRO A 111 -9.45 20.92 -17.83
C PRO A 111 -8.24 20.03 -18.15
N ALA A 112 -8.50 18.87 -18.76
CA ALA A 112 -7.50 17.92 -19.26
C ALA A 112 -6.41 17.53 -18.22
N PRO A 113 -6.73 16.72 -17.19
CA PRO A 113 -5.74 16.31 -16.20
C PRO A 113 -4.58 15.55 -16.85
N VAL A 114 -3.35 15.98 -16.55
CA VAL A 114 -2.13 15.26 -16.98
C VAL A 114 -2.09 13.92 -16.26
N ARG A 115 -2.14 12.83 -17.02
CA ARG A 115 -2.05 11.49 -16.46
C ARG A 115 -0.57 11.13 -16.26
N PRO A 116 -0.15 10.75 -15.04
CA PRO A 116 1.21 10.25 -14.85
C PRO A 116 1.37 8.96 -15.66
N ALA A 117 2.56 8.77 -16.24
CA ALA A 117 2.90 7.51 -16.88
C ALA A 117 2.73 6.36 -15.86
N PRO A 118 2.17 5.21 -16.27
CA PRO A 118 1.98 4.10 -15.36
C PRO A 118 3.34 3.64 -14.83
N MET A 119 3.49 3.59 -13.51
CA MET A 119 4.68 2.99 -12.91
C MET A 119 4.69 1.48 -13.20
N PRO A 120 5.81 0.94 -13.71
CA PRO A 120 5.94 -0.50 -13.91
C PRO A 120 5.74 -1.24 -12.59
N ARG A 121 4.95 -2.32 -12.61
CA ARG A 121 4.81 -3.21 -11.46
C ARG A 121 6.17 -3.84 -11.13
N VAL A 122 6.55 -3.84 -9.86
CA VAL A 122 7.71 -4.62 -9.40
C VAL A 122 7.35 -6.11 -9.38
N THR A 123 8.03 -6.89 -10.22
CA THR A 123 7.81 -8.33 -10.39
C THR A 123 8.90 -9.16 -9.70
N ASP A 124 8.65 -10.46 -9.47
CA ASP A 124 9.63 -11.35 -8.83
C ASP A 124 10.89 -11.52 -9.67
N SER A 125 10.74 -11.60 -11.01
CA SER A 125 11.88 -11.65 -11.92
C SER A 125 12.72 -10.36 -11.88
N ALA A 126 12.07 -9.19 -11.75
CA ALA A 126 12.78 -7.92 -11.58
C ALA A 126 13.58 -7.88 -10.27
N VAL A 127 12.97 -8.34 -9.17
CA VAL A 127 13.64 -8.44 -7.86
C VAL A 127 14.84 -9.39 -7.93
N ALA A 128 14.66 -10.58 -8.51
CA ALA A 128 15.73 -11.56 -8.65
C ALA A 128 16.93 -10.99 -9.44
N MET A 129 16.65 -10.28 -10.53
CA MET A 129 17.70 -9.62 -11.33
C MET A 129 18.37 -8.49 -10.55
N ALA A 130 17.61 -7.64 -9.86
CA ALA A 130 18.17 -6.56 -9.05
C ALA A 130 19.08 -7.10 -7.93
N GLN A 131 18.63 -8.10 -7.19
CA GLN A 131 19.42 -8.76 -6.15
C GLN A 131 20.67 -9.45 -6.71
N ARG A 132 20.62 -10.00 -7.92
CA ARG A 132 21.81 -10.55 -8.60
C ARG A 132 22.83 -9.45 -8.90
N HIS A 133 22.40 -8.32 -9.42
CA HIS A 133 23.28 -7.17 -9.67
C HIS A 133 23.92 -6.64 -8.38
N PHE A 134 23.15 -6.50 -7.30
CA PHE A 134 23.69 -6.05 -6.02
C PHE A 134 24.74 -7.01 -5.45
N ARG A 135 24.53 -8.33 -5.56
CA ARG A 135 25.52 -9.35 -5.15
C ARG A 135 26.83 -9.28 -5.94
N GLN A 136 26.79 -8.72 -7.15
CA GLN A 136 27.97 -8.48 -7.99
C GLN A 136 28.61 -7.10 -7.72
N GLY A 137 28.14 -6.36 -6.72
CA GLY A 137 28.64 -5.02 -6.38
C GLY A 137 28.17 -3.92 -7.34
N ALA A 138 27.24 -4.20 -8.25
CA ALA A 138 26.77 -3.22 -9.22
C ALA A 138 25.88 -2.15 -8.55
N ARG A 139 25.95 -0.92 -9.08
CA ARG A 139 25.04 0.18 -8.77
C ARG A 139 24.26 0.54 -10.02
N PHE A 140 22.95 0.77 -9.88
CA PHE A 140 22.15 1.23 -11.01
C PHE A 140 22.45 2.68 -11.32
N ALA A 141 22.74 2.96 -12.60
CA ALA A 141 22.76 4.33 -13.10
C ALA A 141 21.33 4.91 -13.12
N PRO A 142 21.19 6.25 -13.15
CA PRO A 142 19.88 6.90 -13.29
C PRO A 142 19.06 6.30 -14.45
N GLY A 143 17.80 5.93 -14.17
CA GLY A 143 16.88 5.33 -15.14
C GLY A 143 17.15 3.86 -15.52
N GLN A 144 18.29 3.27 -15.16
CA GLN A 144 18.58 1.86 -15.46
C GLN A 144 17.64 0.93 -14.70
N ARG A 145 17.34 1.26 -13.43
CA ARG A 145 16.35 0.53 -12.63
C ARG A 145 14.98 0.54 -13.31
N ASP A 146 14.51 1.70 -13.75
CA ASP A 146 13.18 1.82 -14.36
C ASP A 146 13.08 1.04 -15.67
N ARG A 147 14.17 0.99 -16.46
CA ARG A 147 14.26 0.12 -17.64
C ARG A 147 14.22 -1.37 -17.28
N LEU A 148 14.91 -1.77 -16.20
CA LEU A 148 14.86 -3.14 -15.70
C LEU A 148 13.44 -3.51 -15.28
N LEU A 149 12.77 -2.64 -14.52
CA LEU A 149 11.38 -2.86 -14.10
C LEU A 149 10.44 -2.94 -15.32
N ALA A 150 10.57 -2.01 -16.27
CA ALA A 150 9.78 -2.00 -17.49
C ALA A 150 9.99 -3.27 -18.33
N PHE A 151 11.23 -3.73 -18.49
CA PHE A 151 11.53 -4.96 -19.20
C PHE A 151 10.87 -6.17 -18.52
N HIS A 152 11.09 -6.33 -17.22
CA HIS A 152 10.57 -7.47 -16.45
C HIS A 152 9.05 -7.45 -16.24
N ALA A 153 8.40 -6.29 -16.37
CA ALA A 153 6.94 -6.20 -16.34
C ALA A 153 6.26 -6.91 -17.53
N HIS A 154 6.97 -7.06 -18.66
CA HIS A 154 6.46 -7.72 -19.88
C HIS A 154 6.92 -9.17 -20.01
N GLN A 155 7.74 -9.67 -19.08
CA GLN A 155 8.20 -11.05 -19.13
C GLN A 155 7.16 -11.99 -18.51
N PRO A 156 7.06 -13.24 -18.98
CA PRO A 156 6.31 -14.28 -18.28
C PRO A 156 6.77 -14.38 -16.82
N GLN A 157 5.81 -14.36 -15.88
CA GLN A 157 6.11 -14.54 -14.46
C GLN A 157 5.74 -15.96 -14.06
N SER A 158 6.64 -16.63 -13.33
CA SER A 158 6.27 -17.85 -12.61
C SER A 158 5.17 -17.54 -11.59
N PRO A 159 4.31 -18.50 -11.26
CA PRO A 159 3.37 -18.35 -10.15
C PRO A 159 4.15 -17.92 -8.92
N SER A 160 3.78 -16.77 -8.32
CA SER A 160 4.48 -16.28 -7.13
C SER A 160 4.34 -17.32 -6.02
N VAL A 161 5.47 -17.84 -5.53
CA VAL A 161 5.49 -18.62 -4.30
C VAL A 161 4.99 -17.69 -3.20
N HIS A 162 3.90 -18.08 -2.52
CA HIS A 162 3.34 -17.28 -1.44
C HIS A 162 4.42 -17.05 -0.38
N GLY A 163 4.86 -15.81 -0.21
CA GLY A 163 5.94 -15.48 0.72
C GLY A 163 5.62 -15.80 2.19
N PHE A 164 4.35 -16.02 2.49
CA PHE A 164 3.84 -16.49 3.79
C PHE A 164 3.66 -18.02 3.82
N ALA A 165 4.39 -18.77 3.01
CA ALA A 165 4.34 -20.24 3.04
C ALA A 165 4.59 -20.74 4.47
N GLY A 166 3.68 -21.56 5.00
CA GLY A 166 3.73 -22.05 6.37
C GLY A 166 3.18 -21.10 7.45
N LEU A 167 2.74 -19.89 7.08
CA LEU A 167 2.01 -18.98 7.95
C LEU A 167 0.53 -18.94 7.56
N PRO A 168 -0.40 -18.73 8.52
CA PRO A 168 -1.83 -18.70 8.25
C PRO A 168 -2.19 -17.41 7.48
N LEU A 169 -2.11 -17.46 6.15
CA LEU A 169 -2.60 -16.39 5.26
C LEU A 169 -4.07 -16.03 5.51
N ALA A 170 -4.85 -16.99 5.98
CA ALA A 170 -6.24 -16.78 6.40
C ALA A 170 -6.35 -15.69 7.49
N ASP A 171 -5.38 -15.63 8.42
CA ASP A 171 -5.40 -14.66 9.52
C ASP A 171 -5.18 -13.24 9.01
N LEU A 172 -4.25 -13.04 8.07
CA LEU A 172 -4.02 -11.72 7.47
C LEU A 172 -5.21 -11.21 6.67
N ARG A 173 -5.88 -12.11 5.93
CA ARG A 173 -7.08 -11.75 5.15
C ARG A 173 -8.28 -11.52 6.05
N GLY A 174 -8.51 -12.38 7.04
CA GLY A 174 -9.57 -12.22 8.03
C GLY A 174 -9.41 -10.93 8.81
N ARG A 175 -8.19 -10.61 9.25
CA ARG A 175 -7.88 -9.33 9.90
C ARG A 175 -8.16 -8.14 9.00
N TYR A 176 -7.78 -8.20 7.72
CA TYR A 176 -8.07 -7.13 6.77
C TYR A 176 -9.58 -6.89 6.62
N ILE A 177 -10.37 -7.96 6.50
CA ILE A 177 -11.84 -7.86 6.42
C ILE A 177 -12.42 -7.24 7.69
N ALA A 178 -11.99 -7.70 8.87
CA ALA A 178 -12.44 -7.15 10.15
C ALA A 178 -12.11 -5.64 10.30
N ASP A 179 -10.96 -5.20 9.78
CA ASP A 179 -10.58 -3.80 9.76
C ASP A 179 -11.47 -2.99 8.81
N LEU A 180 -11.80 -3.52 7.62
CA LEU A 180 -12.74 -2.87 6.70
C LEU A 180 -14.13 -2.71 7.33
N ASP A 181 -14.63 -3.76 7.99
CA ASP A 181 -15.91 -3.72 8.69
C ASP A 181 -15.91 -2.68 9.82
N THR A 182 -14.78 -2.57 10.54
CA THR A 182 -14.60 -1.58 11.60
C THR A 182 -14.58 -0.17 11.05
N LEU A 183 -13.83 0.07 9.97
CA LEU A 183 -13.76 1.36 9.29
C LEU A 183 -15.12 1.78 8.73
N ALA A 184 -15.88 0.86 8.14
CA ALA A 184 -17.21 1.12 7.58
C ALA A 184 -18.23 1.59 8.63
N ARG A 185 -18.02 1.29 9.92
CA ARG A 185 -18.89 1.73 11.02
C ARG A 185 -18.54 3.12 11.57
N LEU A 186 -17.43 3.72 11.14
CA LEU A 186 -17.02 5.03 11.62
C LEU A 186 -17.81 6.14 10.91
N PRO A 187 -18.37 7.12 11.64
CA PRO A 187 -19.32 8.10 11.08
C PRO A 187 -18.69 9.07 10.08
N TRP A 188 -17.36 9.17 10.05
CA TRP A 188 -16.60 10.04 9.16
C TRP A 188 -15.96 9.28 8.00
N VAL A 189 -16.24 7.98 7.85
CA VAL A 189 -15.73 7.12 6.77
C VAL A 189 -16.82 6.86 5.73
N ASP A 190 -16.47 7.03 4.47
CA ASP A 190 -17.22 6.53 3.32
C ASP A 190 -16.42 5.42 2.63
N MET A 191 -17.06 4.30 2.33
CA MET A 191 -16.42 3.10 1.76
C MET A 191 -16.79 2.96 0.29
N VAL A 192 -15.79 2.76 -0.56
CA VAL A 192 -15.97 2.62 -2.02
C VAL A 192 -15.28 1.35 -2.54
N GLY A 193 -16.02 0.59 -3.36
CA GLY A 193 -15.53 -0.59 -4.08
C GLY A 193 -16.32 -1.87 -3.79
N SER A 194 -16.16 -2.86 -4.66
CA SER A 194 -16.97 -4.10 -4.68
C SER A 194 -16.77 -5.06 -3.51
N ALA A 195 -15.86 -4.77 -2.58
CA ALA A 195 -15.70 -5.55 -1.35
C ALA A 195 -16.76 -5.22 -0.28
N LEU A 196 -17.71 -4.32 -0.58
CA LEU A 196 -18.96 -4.16 0.17
C LEU A 196 -19.93 -5.33 -0.10
N LEU A 197 -19.47 -6.57 0.08
CA LEU A 197 -20.40 -7.64 0.44
C LEU A 197 -20.28 -7.77 1.96
N PRO A 198 -21.34 -7.45 2.73
CA PRO A 198 -21.32 -7.74 4.15
C PRO A 198 -21.00 -9.22 4.32
N ALA A 199 -20.13 -9.53 5.29
CA ALA A 199 -19.91 -10.87 5.80
C ALA A 199 -21.18 -11.41 6.48
N MET A 200 -22.25 -11.60 5.69
CA MET A 200 -23.51 -12.26 6.03
C MET A 200 -23.80 -13.42 5.07
N ALA A 201 -22.76 -13.98 4.45
CA ALA A 201 -22.85 -15.20 3.67
C ALA A 201 -21.63 -16.09 3.96
N ALA A 202 -21.56 -16.60 5.19
CA ALA A 202 -20.92 -17.86 5.48
C ALA A 202 -21.83 -18.56 6.51
N GLU A 203 -22.20 -19.79 6.17
CA GLU A 203 -23.22 -20.66 6.78
C GLU A 203 -23.11 -20.84 8.29
#